data_AF-A0A8H4V8Z6-F1
#
_entry.id   AF-A0A8H4V8Z6-F1
#
_cell.length_a   1.000
_cell.length_b   1.000
_cell.length_c   1.000
_cell.angle_alpha   90.00
_cell.angle_beta   90.00
_cell.angle_gamma   90.00
#
_symmetry.space_group_name_H-M   'P 1'
#
loop_
_entity.id
_entity.type
_entity.pdbx_description
1 polymer ?
#
loop_
_entity_poly.entity_id
_entity_poly.type
_entity_poly.pdbx_seq_one_letter_code
_entity_poly.pdbx_strand_id
1 'polypeptide(L)'
;MCHDYGIPYECGDPVKAIPFPCAIVHMGRGPSCEYHACCRFWQSWKWSMCTYVPLALALQLRKPTGWGLVVALKSASRSSTFLAAFITLFYYGVCLGRTRVGPRVVGRDVSCRNRIDGGLCVGAGCFLCGWSVLIETAGRRKDMALFVAPRAMATLLPRRYSSDKQWRETLAFAASTAVVLTCVMEKPKRVRGIMGGILSLTLRR
;
A
#
# COMPACT_ATOMS: atom_id res chain seq x y z
N MET A 1 -16.02 16.56 16.54
CA MET A 1 -14.81 17.01 15.80
C MET A 1 -14.60 18.51 15.84
N CYS A 2 -15.43 19.36 15.22
CA CYS A 2 -15.18 20.82 15.23
C CYS A 2 -15.10 21.39 16.65
N HIS A 3 -16.04 21.01 17.53
CA HIS A 3 -16.04 21.37 18.94
C HIS A 3 -14.76 20.90 19.67
N ASP A 4 -14.36 19.64 19.47
CA ASP A 4 -13.20 19.04 20.14
C ASP A 4 -11.87 19.73 19.78
N TYR A 5 -11.79 20.34 18.60
CA TYR A 5 -10.60 21.02 18.10
C TYR A 5 -10.71 22.56 18.13
N GLY A 6 -11.78 23.13 18.70
CA GLY A 6 -11.98 24.58 18.76
C GLY A 6 -12.18 25.24 17.39
N ILE A 7 -12.66 24.50 16.40
CA ILE A 7 -12.92 24.97 15.03
C ILE A 7 -14.39 25.41 14.93
N PRO A 8 -14.73 26.49 14.19
CA PRO A 8 -16.12 26.90 14.00
C PRO A 8 -17.01 25.75 13.52
N TYR A 9 -18.19 25.61 14.13
CA TYR A 9 -19.12 24.51 13.82
C TYR A 9 -19.51 24.48 12.34
N GLU A 10 -19.69 25.66 11.74
CA GLU A 10 -20.05 25.83 10.33
C GLU A 10 -19.06 25.19 9.35
N CYS A 11 -17.79 25.05 9.75
CA CYS A 11 -16.79 24.40 8.93
C CYS A 11 -17.08 22.89 8.74
N GLY A 12 -17.87 22.28 9.62
CA GLY A 12 -18.30 20.89 9.52
C GLY A 12 -19.65 20.69 8.83
N ASP A 13 -20.34 21.78 8.48
CA ASP A 13 -21.63 21.74 7.80
C ASP A 13 -21.41 21.49 6.29
N PRO A 14 -21.87 20.35 5.73
CA PRO A 14 -21.68 20.03 4.32
C PRO A 14 -22.41 20.98 3.37
N VAL A 15 -23.36 21.79 3.83
CA VAL A 15 -24.06 22.79 3.01
C VAL A 15 -23.26 24.08 2.94
N LYS A 16 -22.59 24.46 4.04
CA LYS A 16 -21.82 25.71 4.13
C LYS A 16 -20.35 25.57 3.73
N ALA A 17 -19.74 24.42 3.98
CA ALA A 17 -18.29 24.21 3.83
C ALA A 17 -17.97 23.21 2.71
N ILE A 18 -18.17 23.62 1.45
CA ILE A 18 -17.77 22.84 0.27
C ILE A 18 -16.66 23.59 -0.48
N PRO A 19 -15.43 23.04 -0.55
CA PRO A 19 -14.94 21.84 0.12
C PRO A 19 -14.69 22.05 1.63
N PHE A 20 -14.74 20.99 2.44
CA PHE A 20 -14.31 21.09 3.83
C PHE A 20 -12.87 21.62 3.95
N PRO A 21 -12.61 22.52 4.91
CA PRO A 21 -11.29 23.11 5.12
C PRO A 21 -10.29 22.08 5.63
N CYS A 22 -9.02 22.22 5.23
CA CYS A 22 -7.95 21.31 5.65
C CYS A 22 -7.77 21.25 7.17
N ALA A 23 -8.13 22.32 7.90
CA ALA A 23 -8.09 22.31 9.37
C ALA A 23 -8.94 21.18 9.97
N ILE A 24 -10.12 20.91 9.40
CA ILE A 24 -10.97 19.80 9.83
C ILE A 24 -10.41 18.47 9.35
N VAL A 25 -9.98 18.39 8.09
CA VAL A 25 -9.44 17.16 7.49
C VAL A 25 -8.17 16.69 8.21
N HIS A 26 -7.36 17.62 8.71
CA HIS A 26 -6.15 17.34 9.48
C HIS A 26 -6.39 17.33 11.00
N MET A 27 -7.64 17.31 11.47
CA MET A 27 -7.97 17.23 12.90
C MET A 27 -7.31 18.34 13.73
N GLY A 28 -7.34 19.58 13.23
CA GLY A 28 -6.71 20.75 13.86
C GLY A 28 -5.18 20.73 13.87
N ARG A 29 -4.55 19.79 13.16
CA ARG A 29 -3.11 19.53 13.30
C ARG A 29 -2.29 20.27 12.25
N GLY A 30 -1.80 21.45 12.63
CA GLY A 30 -0.78 22.23 11.93
C GLY A 30 -1.30 23.17 10.83
N PRO A 31 -0.46 24.07 10.32
CA PRO A 31 -0.89 25.19 9.46
C PRO A 31 -1.08 24.81 7.99
N SER A 32 -0.53 23.68 7.52
CA SER A 32 -0.53 23.31 6.10
C SER A 32 -0.61 21.80 5.85
N CYS A 33 -0.96 21.42 4.62
CA CYS A 33 -1.02 20.03 4.18
C CYS A 33 0.38 19.39 4.15
N GLU A 34 1.38 20.17 3.77
CA GLU A 34 2.78 19.78 3.69
C GLU A 34 3.34 19.52 5.09
N TYR A 35 3.06 20.41 6.05
CA TYR A 35 3.47 20.22 7.43
C TYR A 35 2.86 18.93 8.00
N HIS A 36 1.54 18.73 7.81
CA HIS A 36 0.88 17.52 8.25
C HIS A 36 1.47 16.25 7.60
N ALA A 37 1.77 16.31 6.30
CA ALA A 37 2.43 15.22 5.57
C ALA A 37 3.81 14.88 6.15
N CYS A 38 4.64 15.88 6.45
CA CYS A 38 5.94 15.73 7.09
C CYS A 38 5.82 15.14 8.50
N CYS A 39 4.91 15.66 9.33
CA CYS A 39 4.67 15.11 10.67
C CYS A 39 4.23 13.66 10.62
N ARG A 40 3.30 13.31 9.71
CA ARG A 40 2.87 11.91 9.50
C ARG A 40 4.03 11.04 9.05
N PHE A 41 4.84 11.52 8.11
CA PHE A 41 6.00 10.77 7.63
C PHE A 41 6.93 10.41 8.79
N TRP A 42 7.33 11.41 9.57
CA TRP A 42 8.24 11.21 10.70
C TRP A 42 7.66 10.27 11.76
N GLN A 43 6.39 10.46 12.13
CA GLN A 43 5.70 9.60 13.09
C GLN A 43 5.63 8.16 12.57
N SER A 44 5.13 7.95 11.36
CA SER A 44 5.04 6.62 10.75
C SER A 44 6.40 5.96 10.59
N TRP A 45 7.44 6.71 10.22
CA TRP A 45 8.80 6.20 10.12
C TRP A 45 9.34 5.74 11.46
N LYS A 46 9.19 6.55 12.52
CA LYS A 46 9.63 6.19 13.88
C LYS A 46 8.94 4.93 14.39
N TRP A 47 7.62 4.84 14.21
CA TRP A 47 6.85 3.64 14.60
C TRP A 47 7.24 2.41 13.79
N SER A 48 7.46 2.56 12.48
CA SER A 48 7.91 1.47 11.62
C SER A 48 9.30 0.98 12.01
N MET A 49 10.20 1.89 12.39
CA MET A 49 11.53 1.54 12.88
C MET A 49 11.48 0.67 14.13
N CYS A 50 10.55 0.94 15.06
CA CYS A 50 10.35 0.10 16.24
C CYS A 50 9.99 -1.35 15.90
N THR A 51 9.33 -1.59 14.76
CA THR A 51 8.99 -2.95 14.29
C THR A 51 10.11 -3.57 13.44
N TYR A 52 10.71 -2.80 12.53
CA TYR A 52 11.70 -3.33 11.57
C TYR A 52 13.10 -3.51 12.15
N VAL A 53 13.52 -2.69 13.13
CA VAL A 53 14.84 -2.82 13.74
C VAL A 53 15.00 -4.16 14.47
N PRO A 54 14.08 -4.59 15.36
CA PRO A 54 14.20 -5.89 16.03
C PRO A 54 14.26 -7.05 15.04
N LEU A 55 13.42 -7.03 14.01
CA LEU A 55 13.41 -8.07 12.98
C LEU A 55 14.73 -8.11 12.19
N ALA A 56 15.24 -6.94 11.77
CA ALA A 56 16.48 -6.85 11.03
C ALA A 56 17.69 -7.32 11.87
N LEU A 57 17.71 -7.01 13.16
CA LEU A 57 18.72 -7.48 14.10
C LEU A 57 18.62 -9.00 14.32
N ALA A 58 17.42 -9.53 14.54
CA ALA A 58 17.20 -10.97 14.72
C ALA A 58 17.70 -11.79 13.52
N LEU A 59 17.54 -11.27 12.30
CA LEU A 59 18.07 -11.91 11.09
C LEU A 59 19.60 -11.90 11.02
N GLN A 60 20.25 -10.85 11.55
CA GLN A 60 21.72 -10.78 11.62
C GLN A 60 22.31 -11.73 12.68
N LEU A 61 21.56 -12.08 13.72
CA LEU A 61 22.01 -13.06 14.72
C LEU A 61 22.30 -14.44 14.11
N ARG A 62 21.69 -14.79 12.97
CA ARG A 62 21.97 -16.05 12.27
C ARG A 62 23.37 -16.11 11.65
N LYS A 63 23.93 -14.96 11.26
CA LYS A 63 25.26 -14.84 10.63
C LYS A 63 25.91 -13.52 11.07
N PRO A 64 26.46 -13.45 12.28
CA PRO A 64 27.00 -12.22 12.82
C PRO A 64 28.19 -11.75 11.98
N THR A 65 28.19 -10.47 11.62
CA THR A 65 29.28 -9.80 10.91
C THR A 65 29.56 -8.46 11.59
N GLY A 66 30.81 -7.97 11.57
CA GLY A 66 31.16 -6.69 12.19
C GLY A 66 30.38 -5.49 11.64
N TRP A 67 29.92 -5.58 10.38
CA TRP A 67 29.08 -4.59 9.72
C TRP A 67 27.57 -4.91 9.78
N GLY A 68 27.19 -5.99 10.45
CA GLY A 68 25.82 -6.51 10.48
C GLY A 68 24.81 -5.52 11.08
N LEU A 69 25.21 -4.75 12.10
CA LEU A 69 24.38 -3.71 12.70
C LEU A 69 24.04 -2.60 11.69
N VAL A 70 25.05 -2.10 10.97
CA VAL A 70 24.86 -1.04 9.95
C VAL A 70 23.98 -1.56 8.81
N VAL A 71 24.19 -2.80 8.37
CA VAL A 71 23.37 -3.45 7.35
C VAL A 71 21.92 -3.61 7.83
N ALA A 72 21.70 -4.04 9.07
CA ALA A 72 20.38 -4.18 9.68
C ALA A 72 19.66 -2.82 9.76
N LEU A 73 20.33 -1.79 10.29
CA LEU A 73 19.76 -0.44 10.41
C LEU A 73 19.45 0.16 9.05
N LYS A 74 20.34 0.02 8.06
CA LYS A 74 20.09 0.47 6.68
C LYS A 74 18.89 -0.25 6.06
N SER A 75 18.78 -1.56 6.27
CA SER A 75 17.65 -2.36 5.79
C SER A 75 16.33 -1.97 6.46
N ALA A 76 16.34 -1.83 7.79
CA ALA A 76 15.18 -1.42 8.58
C ALA A 76 14.73 0.00 8.25
N SER A 77 15.68 0.93 8.13
CA SER A 77 15.43 2.33 7.73
C SER A 77 14.77 2.38 6.36
N ARG A 78 15.32 1.70 5.36
CA ARG A 78 14.75 1.64 4.01
C ARG A 78 13.32 1.09 3.98
N SER A 79 13.08 0.02 4.74
CA SER A 79 11.74 -0.58 4.89
C SER A 79 10.76 0.40 5.55
N SER A 80 11.23 1.09 6.59
CA SER A 80 10.45 2.09 7.33
C SER A 80 10.15 3.32 6.47
N THR A 81 11.11 3.75 5.65
CA THR A 81 10.95 4.84 4.68
C THR A 81 9.95 4.46 3.60
N PHE A 82 9.98 3.23 3.09
CA PHE A 82 8.95 2.73 2.17
C PHE A 82 7.54 2.85 2.78
N LEU A 83 7.34 2.36 4.01
CA LEU A 83 6.03 2.36 4.66
C LEU A 83 5.57 3.78 5.02
N ALA A 84 6.47 4.60 5.56
CA ALA A 84 6.20 6.00 5.86
C ALA A 84 5.86 6.80 4.60
N ALA A 85 6.62 6.60 3.51
CA ALA A 85 6.34 7.24 2.22
C ALA A 85 4.99 6.78 1.66
N PHE A 86 4.65 5.49 1.76
CA PHE A 86 3.34 4.96 1.34
C PHE A 86 2.19 5.71 2.03
N ILE A 87 2.24 5.80 3.37
CA ILE A 87 1.21 6.47 4.18
C ILE A 87 1.17 7.97 3.83
N THR A 88 2.31 8.65 3.82
CA THR A 88 2.37 10.09 3.57
C THR A 88 1.90 10.44 2.17
N LEU A 89 2.35 9.73 1.13
CA LEU A 89 1.92 9.97 -0.25
C LEU A 89 0.43 9.71 -0.44
N PHE A 90 -0.14 8.73 0.26
CA PHE A 90 -1.58 8.49 0.22
C PHE A 90 -2.37 9.69 0.76
N TYR A 91 -2.12 10.08 2.02
CA TYR A 91 -2.86 11.18 2.65
C TYR A 91 -2.59 12.53 1.98
N TYR A 92 -1.33 12.80 1.63
CA TYR A 92 -0.97 14.00 0.89
C TYR A 92 -1.61 14.01 -0.50
N GLY A 93 -1.64 12.87 -1.20
CA GLY A 93 -2.28 12.72 -2.50
C GLY A 93 -3.77 12.99 -2.47
N VAL A 94 -4.48 12.53 -1.43
CA VAL A 94 -5.90 12.87 -1.20
C VAL A 94 -6.07 14.39 -1.04
N CYS A 95 -5.24 15.01 -0.21
CA CYS A 95 -5.29 16.45 0.01
C CYS A 95 -4.97 17.24 -1.27
N LEU A 96 -3.97 16.80 -2.02
CA LEU A 96 -3.55 17.40 -3.29
C LEU A 96 -4.67 17.31 -4.34
N GLY A 97 -5.30 16.13 -4.46
CA GLY A 97 -6.45 15.90 -5.34
C GLY A 97 -7.64 16.77 -4.95
N ARG A 98 -7.96 16.87 -3.66
CA ARG A 98 -9.07 17.68 -3.15
C ARG A 98 -8.89 19.18 -3.33
N THR A 99 -7.68 19.69 -3.09
CA THR A 99 -7.47 21.14 -2.90
C THR A 99 -6.81 21.83 -4.09
N ARG A 100 -5.87 21.16 -4.79
CA ARG A 100 -5.06 21.79 -5.84
C ARG A 100 -5.32 21.21 -7.22
N VAL A 101 -5.16 19.91 -7.39
CA VAL A 101 -5.19 19.27 -8.72
C VAL A 101 -6.62 19.05 -9.19
N GLY A 102 -7.48 18.42 -8.37
CA GLY A 102 -8.86 18.15 -8.75
C GLY A 102 -9.65 19.39 -9.16
N PRO A 103 -9.60 20.51 -8.41
CA PRO A 103 -10.34 21.73 -8.77
C PRO A 103 -9.86 22.43 -10.03
N ARG A 104 -8.60 22.18 -10.43
CA ARG A 104 -8.03 22.69 -11.70
C ARG A 104 -8.41 21.82 -12.90
N VAL A 105 -8.63 20.53 -12.69
CA VAL A 105 -8.91 19.56 -13.76
C VAL A 105 -10.42 19.33 -13.97
N VAL A 106 -11.19 19.22 -12.89
CA VAL A 106 -12.62 18.86 -12.92
C VAL A 106 -13.53 20.09 -12.82
N GLY A 107 -13.04 21.17 -12.21
CA GLY A 107 -13.80 22.39 -11.96
C GLY A 107 -14.03 22.68 -10.48
N ARG A 108 -14.56 23.86 -10.19
CA ARG A 108 -14.72 24.37 -8.82
C ARG A 108 -16.15 24.33 -8.29
N ASP A 109 -17.12 24.01 -9.15
CA ASP A 109 -18.54 23.97 -8.81
C ASP A 109 -18.84 22.90 -7.75
N VAL A 110 -19.94 23.08 -7.02
CA VAL A 110 -20.37 22.17 -5.95
C VAL A 110 -20.48 20.72 -6.44
N SER A 111 -21.06 20.51 -7.62
CA SER A 111 -21.15 19.18 -8.24
C SER A 111 -19.77 18.58 -8.52
N CYS A 112 -18.83 19.39 -9.03
CA CYS A 112 -17.45 18.96 -9.27
C CYS A 112 -16.71 18.64 -7.98
N ARG A 113 -16.90 19.43 -6.91
CA ARG A 113 -16.32 19.17 -5.58
C ARG A 113 -16.84 17.88 -4.98
N ASN A 114 -18.15 17.62 -5.09
CA ASN A 114 -18.74 16.35 -4.67
C ASN A 114 -18.19 15.16 -5.48
N ARG A 115 -17.93 15.33 -6.77
CA ARG A 115 -17.29 14.29 -7.59
C ARG A 115 -15.85 14.03 -7.18
N ILE A 116 -15.10 15.09 -6.82
CA ILE A 116 -13.73 14.97 -6.33
C ILE A 116 -13.70 14.20 -5.00
N ASP A 117 -14.54 14.61 -4.05
CA ASP A 117 -14.64 13.97 -2.73
C ASP A 117 -15.32 12.59 -2.79
N GLY A 118 -16.12 12.32 -3.82
CA GLY A 118 -16.79 11.04 -4.07
C GLY A 118 -15.86 9.89 -4.49
N GLY A 119 -14.57 10.14 -4.67
CA GLY A 119 -13.57 9.08 -4.84
C GLY A 119 -12.37 9.44 -5.71
N LEU A 120 -12.43 10.51 -6.51
CA LEU A 120 -11.27 10.92 -7.33
C LEU A 120 -10.08 11.34 -6.48
N CYS A 121 -10.31 12.01 -5.34
CA CYS A 121 -9.24 12.36 -4.41
C CYS A 121 -8.60 11.11 -3.78
N VAL A 122 -9.39 10.09 -3.45
CA VAL A 122 -8.90 8.79 -2.94
C VAL A 122 -8.09 8.07 -4.03
N GLY A 123 -8.58 8.08 -5.27
CA GLY A 123 -7.86 7.53 -6.43
C GLY A 123 -6.50 8.20 -6.64
N ALA A 124 -6.42 9.52 -6.51
CA ALA A 124 -5.15 10.25 -6.58
C ALA A 124 -4.18 9.82 -5.46
N GLY A 125 -4.69 9.64 -4.24
CA GLY A 125 -3.92 9.08 -3.11
C GLY A 125 -3.39 7.68 -3.40
N CYS A 126 -4.26 6.76 -3.86
CA CYS A 126 -3.90 5.40 -4.25
C CYS A 126 -2.83 5.35 -5.34
N PHE A 127 -2.96 6.21 -6.35
CA PHE A 127 -1.99 6.30 -7.44
C PHE A 127 -0.62 6.75 -6.93
N LEU A 128 -0.57 7.82 -6.14
CA LEU A 128 0.68 8.39 -5.63
C LEU A 128 1.38 7.46 -4.63
N CYS A 129 0.65 6.82 -3.72
CA CYS A 129 1.27 5.94 -2.74
C CYS A 129 1.89 4.70 -3.35
N GLY A 130 1.39 4.22 -4.51
CA GLY A 130 1.96 3.07 -5.21
C GLY A 130 3.42 3.25 -5.61
N TRP A 131 3.86 4.49 -5.87
CA TRP A 131 5.25 4.81 -6.23
C TRP A 131 6.24 4.61 -5.08
N SER A 132 5.78 4.55 -3.83
CA SER A 132 6.67 4.31 -2.68
C SER A 132 7.42 2.98 -2.79
N VAL A 133 6.83 2.00 -3.48
CA VAL A 133 7.39 0.65 -3.65
C VAL A 133 8.78 0.67 -4.29
N LEU A 134 9.13 1.71 -5.06
CA LEU A 134 10.43 1.88 -5.70
C LEU A 134 11.58 2.11 -4.71
N ILE A 135 11.27 2.49 -3.47
CA ILE A 135 12.26 2.63 -2.38
C ILE A 135 12.78 1.24 -1.95
N GLU A 136 11.99 0.18 -2.18
CA GLU A 136 12.37 -1.19 -1.86
C GLU A 136 13.21 -1.90 -2.94
N THR A 137 13.88 -2.99 -2.56
CA THR A 137 14.82 -3.72 -3.43
C THR A 137 14.02 -4.50 -4.45
N ALA A 138 14.61 -4.76 -5.61
CA ALA A 138 13.97 -5.57 -6.64
C ALA A 138 13.50 -6.95 -6.12
N GLY A 139 14.24 -7.56 -5.19
CA GLY A 139 13.83 -8.82 -4.55
C GLY A 139 12.53 -8.65 -3.75
N ARG A 140 12.51 -7.73 -2.78
CA ARG A 140 11.35 -7.51 -1.92
C ARG A 140 10.14 -6.96 -2.66
N ARG A 141 10.35 -6.16 -3.71
CA ARG A 141 9.27 -5.70 -4.60
C ARG A 141 8.51 -6.87 -5.24
N LYS A 142 9.22 -7.95 -5.64
CA LYS A 142 8.58 -9.16 -6.19
C LYS A 142 7.76 -9.87 -5.12
N ASP A 143 8.30 -10.00 -3.91
CA ASP A 143 7.59 -10.63 -2.80
C ASP A 143 6.31 -9.86 -2.47
N MET A 144 6.38 -8.53 -2.41
CA MET A 144 5.19 -7.69 -2.17
C MET A 144 4.18 -7.78 -3.30
N ALA A 145 4.63 -7.80 -4.56
CA ALA A 145 3.75 -7.96 -5.71
C ALA A 145 2.95 -9.28 -5.66
N LEU A 146 3.56 -10.37 -5.17
CA LEU A 146 2.86 -11.64 -5.00
C LEU A 146 1.72 -11.57 -3.98
N PHE A 147 1.79 -10.69 -2.98
CA PHE A 147 0.72 -10.50 -1.99
C PHE A 147 -0.32 -9.46 -2.44
N VAL A 148 0.11 -8.40 -3.11
CA VAL A 148 -0.77 -7.27 -3.47
C VAL A 148 -1.50 -7.52 -4.80
N ALA A 149 -0.84 -8.11 -5.80
CA ALA A 149 -1.45 -8.31 -7.11
C ALA A 149 -2.72 -9.19 -7.07
N PRO A 150 -2.78 -10.32 -6.34
CA PRO A 150 -4.01 -11.10 -6.22
C PRO A 150 -5.15 -10.32 -5.57
N ARG A 151 -4.84 -9.51 -4.54
CA ARG A 151 -5.83 -8.65 -3.87
C ARG A 151 -6.37 -7.56 -4.80
N ALA A 152 -5.51 -6.97 -5.62
CA ALA A 152 -5.90 -6.01 -6.64
C ALA A 152 -6.73 -6.66 -7.76
N MET A 153 -6.35 -7.85 -8.24
CA MET A 153 -7.16 -8.58 -9.23
C MET A 153 -8.53 -8.96 -8.69
N ALA A 154 -8.63 -9.28 -7.39
CA ALA A 154 -9.89 -9.62 -6.75
C ALA A 154 -10.91 -8.45 -6.73
N THR A 155 -10.49 -7.20 -6.94
CA THR A 155 -11.44 -6.07 -7.08
C THR A 155 -12.00 -5.94 -8.49
N LEU A 156 -11.35 -6.55 -9.48
CA LEU A 156 -11.78 -6.56 -10.89
C LEU A 156 -12.66 -7.77 -11.23
N LEU A 157 -12.54 -8.84 -10.43
CA LEU A 157 -13.26 -10.10 -10.64
C LEU A 157 -14.46 -10.21 -9.69
N PRO A 158 -15.55 -10.87 -10.13
CA PRO A 158 -16.67 -11.14 -9.24
C PRO A 158 -16.22 -12.06 -8.10
N ARG A 159 -16.69 -11.80 -6.88
CA ARG A 159 -16.34 -12.61 -5.70
C ARG A 159 -16.80 -14.06 -5.81
N ARG A 160 -17.89 -14.30 -6.54
CA ARG A 160 -18.42 -15.63 -6.87
C ARG A 160 -18.92 -15.59 -8.29
N TYR A 161 -18.51 -16.57 -9.09
CA TYR A 161 -19.15 -16.82 -10.38
C TYR A 161 -20.45 -17.60 -10.16
N SER A 162 -21.43 -17.32 -11.00
CA SER A 162 -22.63 -18.14 -11.15
C SER A 162 -22.25 -19.53 -11.69
N SER A 163 -23.09 -20.54 -11.44
CA SER A 163 -22.79 -21.95 -11.76
C SER A 163 -22.44 -22.17 -13.24
N ASP A 164 -23.05 -21.40 -14.15
CA ASP A 164 -22.76 -21.40 -15.60
C ASP A 164 -21.34 -20.93 -15.95
N LYS A 165 -20.68 -20.17 -15.07
CA LYS A 165 -19.35 -19.57 -15.29
C LYS A 165 -18.26 -20.15 -14.39
N GLN A 166 -18.56 -21.14 -13.55
CA GLN A 166 -17.58 -21.79 -12.68
C GLN A 166 -16.41 -22.41 -13.46
N TRP A 167 -16.64 -22.83 -14.71
CA TRP A 167 -15.59 -23.35 -15.58
C TRP A 167 -14.41 -22.38 -15.74
N ARG A 168 -14.61 -21.07 -15.61
CA ARG A 168 -13.53 -20.06 -15.69
C ARG A 168 -12.57 -20.17 -14.53
N GLU A 169 -13.09 -20.38 -13.32
CA GLU A 169 -12.28 -20.61 -12.12
C GLU A 169 -11.56 -21.96 -12.21
N THR A 170 -12.29 -23.01 -12.61
CA THR A 170 -11.72 -24.35 -12.80
C THR A 170 -10.59 -24.35 -13.83
N LEU A 171 -10.78 -23.65 -14.96
CA LEU A 171 -9.76 -23.53 -16.00
C LEU A 171 -8.53 -22.77 -15.49
N ALA A 172 -8.73 -21.62 -14.82
CA ALA A 172 -7.63 -20.84 -14.25
C ALA A 172 -6.86 -21.63 -13.19
N PHE A 173 -7.55 -22.39 -12.34
CA PHE A 173 -6.95 -23.27 -11.34
C PHE A 173 -6.17 -24.43 -11.99
N ALA A 174 -6.79 -25.12 -12.95
CA ALA A 174 -6.17 -26.24 -13.67
C ALA A 174 -4.92 -25.78 -14.43
N ALA A 175 -5.01 -24.66 -15.16
CA ALA A 175 -3.88 -24.09 -15.89
C ALA A 175 -2.74 -23.67 -14.93
N SER A 176 -3.07 -22.99 -13.83
CA SER A 176 -2.07 -22.59 -12.82
C SER A 176 -1.37 -23.81 -12.21
N THR A 177 -2.15 -24.85 -11.88
CA THR A 177 -1.63 -26.10 -11.31
C THR A 177 -0.75 -26.84 -12.32
N ALA A 178 -1.18 -26.94 -13.58
CA ALA A 178 -0.40 -27.56 -14.64
C ALA A 178 0.97 -26.88 -14.80
N VAL A 179 1.02 -25.54 -14.85
CA VAL A 179 2.28 -24.78 -14.94
C VAL A 179 3.21 -25.09 -13.77
N VAL A 180 2.68 -25.15 -12.54
CA VAL A 180 3.48 -25.48 -11.36
C VAL A 180 4.03 -26.90 -11.44
N LEU A 181 3.19 -27.89 -11.78
CA LEU A 181 3.60 -29.30 -11.89
C LEU A 181 4.66 -29.48 -12.99
N THR A 182 4.44 -28.92 -14.18
CA THR A 182 5.42 -28.96 -15.28
C THR A 182 6.74 -28.29 -14.87
N CYS A 183 6.69 -27.15 -14.17
CA CYS A 183 7.92 -26.49 -13.68
C CYS A 183 8.68 -27.36 -12.67
N VAL A 184 8.00 -28.11 -11.80
CA VAL A 184 8.65 -29.03 -10.86
C VAL A 184 9.32 -30.19 -11.61
N MET A 185 8.66 -30.76 -12.62
CA MET A 185 9.17 -31.90 -13.37
C MET A 185 10.36 -31.53 -14.27
N GLU A 186 10.25 -30.44 -15.04
CA GLU A 186 11.29 -30.07 -16.01
C GLU A 186 12.43 -29.24 -15.39
N LYS A 187 12.10 -28.32 -14.47
CA LYS A 187 13.06 -27.34 -13.91
C LYS A 187 12.88 -27.18 -12.40
N PRO A 188 13.11 -28.23 -11.59
CA PRO A 188 12.84 -28.22 -10.15
C PRO A 188 13.56 -27.08 -9.41
N LYS A 189 14.72 -26.64 -9.89
CA LYS A 189 15.49 -25.51 -9.34
C LYS A 189 14.74 -24.16 -9.36
N ARG A 190 13.67 -24.01 -10.18
CA ARG A 190 12.85 -22.79 -10.23
C ARG A 190 11.84 -22.71 -9.09
N VAL A 191 11.41 -23.83 -8.52
CA VAL A 191 10.43 -23.85 -7.43
C VAL A 191 11.16 -23.79 -6.10
N ARG A 192 11.06 -22.66 -5.40
CA ARG A 192 11.79 -22.38 -4.16
C ARG A 192 10.96 -22.74 -2.92
N GLY A 193 11.66 -23.00 -1.82
CA GLY A 193 11.06 -23.15 -0.49
C GLY A 193 10.42 -24.51 -0.25
N ILE A 194 9.58 -24.56 0.80
CA ILE A 194 8.95 -25.79 1.30
C ILE A 194 8.11 -26.46 0.21
N MET A 195 7.38 -25.69 -0.59
CA MET A 195 6.52 -26.22 -1.65
C MET A 195 7.33 -26.98 -2.71
N GLY A 196 8.47 -26.43 -3.14
CA GLY A 196 9.38 -27.13 -4.04
C GLY A 196 9.94 -28.42 -3.44
N GLY A 197 10.28 -28.39 -2.15
CA GLY A 197 10.71 -29.57 -1.39
C GLY A 197 9.67 -30.68 -1.40
N ILE A 198 8.43 -30.38 -1.01
CA ILE A 198 7.33 -31.36 -0.95
C ILE A 198 6.98 -31.89 -2.35
N LEU A 199 6.79 -31.00 -3.34
CA LEU A 199 6.42 -31.40 -4.71
C LEU A 199 7.52 -32.21 -5.40
N SER A 200 8.80 -31.86 -5.18
CA SER A 200 9.90 -32.66 -5.73
C SER A 200 10.01 -34.03 -5.06
N LEU A 201 9.67 -34.14 -3.77
CA LEU A 201 9.67 -35.41 -3.05
C LEU A 201 8.52 -36.31 -3.50
N THR A 202 7.35 -35.76 -3.80
CA THR A 202 6.19 -36.54 -4.26
C THR A 202 6.23 -36.89 -5.75
N LEU A 203 6.83 -36.04 -6.60
CA LEU A 203 6.90 -36.24 -8.05
C LEU A 203 8.18 -36.94 -8.54
N ARG A 204 9.23 -37.03 -7.71
CA ARG A 204 10.39 -37.90 -8.01
C ARG A 204 10.00 -39.35 -7.76
N ARG A 205 9.67 -40.07 -8.83
CA ARG A 205 9.82 -41.53 -8.90
C ARG A 205 11.25 -41.85 -9.32
#